data_AF-A0AA42YRW9-F1
#
_entry.id   AF-A0AA42YRW9-F1
#
_cell.length_a   1.000
_cell.length_b   1.000
_cell.length_c   1.000
_cell.angle_alpha   90.00
_cell.angle_beta   90.00
_cell.angle_gamma   90.00
#
_symmetry.space_group_name_H-M   'P 1'
#
loop_
_entity.id
_entity.type
_entity.pdbx_description
1 polymer ?
#
loop_
_entity_poly.entity_id
_entity_poly.type
_entity_poly.pdbx_seq_one_letter_code
_entity_poly.pdbx_strand_id
1 'polypeptide(L)'
;MIEKQEILTNSFETSPVQTQLTGFNDYQEYLGYSKSLFKLKTEEYQGLFDVLLKLQSIGQDAVQTMLLLKSNTDDDDGYDLIRFMIQFDVMDMGDI
;
A
#
# COMPACT_ATOMS: atom_id res chain seq x y z
N MET A 1 23.50 -47.47 6.17
CA MET A 1 22.14 -47.05 6.53
C MET A 1 22.06 -45.56 6.27
N ILE A 2 21.05 -45.14 5.49
CA ILE A 2 20.81 -43.76 5.05
C ILE A 2 19.74 -43.19 5.98
N GLU A 3 19.99 -42.06 6.65
CA GLU A 3 18.97 -41.09 7.11
C GLU A 3 19.70 -39.76 7.39
N LYS A 4 19.22 -38.57 7.09
CA LYS A 4 18.22 -38.02 6.15
C LYS A 4 18.49 -36.50 6.21
N GLN A 5 18.52 -35.83 5.08
CA GLN A 5 18.67 -34.38 5.01
C GLN A 5 17.36 -33.73 5.47
N GLU A 6 17.41 -32.86 6.49
CA GLU A 6 16.34 -31.91 6.75
C GLU A 6 16.81 -30.53 6.27
N ILE A 7 16.50 -30.26 5.02
CA ILE A 7 16.60 -28.93 4.43
C ILE A 7 15.43 -28.15 5.04
N LEU A 8 15.74 -27.15 5.87
CA LEU A 8 14.79 -26.15 6.32
C LEU A 8 14.35 -25.34 5.10
N THR A 9 13.35 -25.86 4.37
CA THR A 9 12.55 -25.06 3.45
C THR A 9 11.74 -24.09 4.30
N ASN A 10 12.31 -22.92 4.57
CA ASN A 10 11.49 -21.73 4.75
C ASN A 10 10.75 -21.54 3.44
N SER A 11 9.55 -22.12 3.37
CA SER A 11 8.54 -21.65 2.42
C SER A 11 8.30 -20.19 2.78
N PHE A 12 9.00 -19.29 2.10
CA PHE A 12 8.43 -18.01 1.77
C PHE A 12 7.21 -18.35 0.91
N GLU A 13 6.09 -18.65 1.58
CA GLU A 13 4.79 -18.55 0.95
C GLU A 13 4.75 -17.12 0.41
N THR A 14 4.97 -16.99 -0.89
CA THR A 14 4.66 -15.77 -1.62
C THR A 14 3.16 -15.62 -1.46
N SER A 15 2.74 -14.93 -0.40
CA SER A 15 1.37 -14.49 -0.21
C SER A 15 0.94 -13.90 -1.54
N PRO A 16 -0.20 -14.34 -2.12
CA PRO A 16 -0.60 -13.89 -3.44
C PRO A 16 -0.54 -12.36 -3.43
N VAL A 17 0.24 -11.80 -4.37
CA VAL A 17 0.39 -10.35 -4.50
C VAL A 17 -1.02 -9.79 -4.53
N GLN A 18 -1.41 -9.14 -3.44
CA GLN A 18 -2.76 -8.64 -3.32
C GLN A 18 -2.83 -7.47 -4.30
N THR A 19 -3.59 -7.64 -5.37
CA THR A 19 -3.74 -6.62 -6.42
C THR A 19 -4.98 -5.76 -6.21
N GLN A 20 -5.74 -6.03 -5.14
CA GLN A 20 -7.02 -5.40 -4.85
C GLN A 20 -7.05 -4.92 -3.39
N LEU A 21 -7.51 -3.69 -3.21
CA LEU A 21 -7.80 -3.14 -1.90
C LEU A 21 -9.17 -3.63 -1.43
N THR A 22 -9.20 -4.25 -0.25
CA THR A 22 -10.41 -4.61 0.48
C THR A 22 -11.21 -3.33 0.72
N GLY A 23 -12.51 -3.38 0.43
CA GLY A 23 -13.38 -2.20 0.44
C GLY A 23 -13.57 -1.54 -0.93
N PHE A 24 -12.88 -2.01 -1.97
CA PHE A 24 -13.06 -1.54 -3.35
C PHE A 24 -13.23 -2.73 -4.31
N ASN A 25 -14.18 -2.61 -5.24
CA ASN A 25 -14.44 -3.58 -6.29
C ASN A 25 -13.33 -3.57 -7.35
N ASP A 26 -12.80 -2.38 -7.68
CA ASP A 26 -11.73 -2.21 -8.65
C ASP A 26 -10.91 -0.93 -8.41
N TYR A 27 -9.89 -0.73 -9.24
CA TYR A 27 -9.04 0.46 -9.19
C TYR A 27 -9.81 1.76 -9.52
N GLN A 28 -10.86 1.72 -10.34
CA GLN A 28 -11.63 2.92 -10.67
C GLN A 28 -12.47 3.38 -9.49
N GLU A 29 -13.03 2.46 -8.72
CA GLU A 29 -13.73 2.78 -7.47
C GLU A 29 -12.77 3.38 -6.43
N TYR A 30 -11.60 2.78 -6.25
CA TYR A 30 -10.52 3.35 -5.44
C TYR A 30 -10.16 4.77 -5.89
N LEU A 31 -9.96 4.97 -7.20
CA LEU A 31 -9.54 6.25 -7.75
C LEU A 31 -10.62 7.32 -7.55
N GLY A 32 -11.90 6.95 -7.73
CA GLY A 32 -13.04 7.83 -7.47
C GLY A 32 -13.10 8.26 -6.01
N TYR A 33 -12.96 7.31 -5.08
CA TYR A 33 -12.95 7.59 -3.66
C TYR A 33 -11.74 8.44 -3.24
N SER A 34 -10.55 8.10 -3.72
CA SER A 34 -9.32 8.85 -3.43
C SER A 34 -9.41 10.31 -3.89
N LYS A 35 -9.94 10.56 -5.08
CA LYS A 35 -10.15 11.92 -5.61
C LYS A 35 -11.19 12.72 -4.82
N SER A 36 -12.12 12.04 -4.13
CA SER A 36 -13.08 12.70 -3.24
C SER A 36 -12.45 13.15 -1.92
N LEU A 37 -11.34 12.53 -1.51
CA LEU A 37 -10.64 12.81 -0.25
C LEU A 37 -9.42 13.70 -0.44
N PHE A 38 -8.70 13.53 -1.55
CA PHE A 38 -7.38 14.12 -1.74
C PHE A 38 -7.29 14.84 -3.09
N LYS A 39 -6.49 15.89 -3.15
CA LYS A 39 -6.12 16.60 -4.39
C LYS A 39 -4.69 16.22 -4.79
N LEU A 40 -4.48 14.96 -5.18
CA LEU A 40 -3.18 14.43 -5.60
C LEU A 40 -2.96 14.59 -7.12
N LYS A 41 -1.70 14.48 -7.56
CA LYS A 41 -1.32 14.29 -8.96
C LYS A 41 -1.69 12.89 -9.44
N THR A 42 -1.80 12.72 -10.75
CA THR A 42 -2.16 11.43 -11.36
C THR A 42 -1.22 10.30 -10.92
N GLU A 43 0.10 10.53 -10.92
CA GLU A 43 1.08 9.54 -10.46
C GLU A 43 1.00 9.24 -8.95
N GLU A 44 0.58 10.20 -8.14
CA GLU A 44 0.48 10.06 -6.68
C GLU A 44 -0.70 9.15 -6.29
N TYR A 45 -1.77 9.08 -7.09
CA TYR A 45 -2.85 8.11 -6.83
C TYR A 45 -2.41 6.66 -7.01
N GLN A 46 -1.55 6.39 -7.99
CA GLN A 46 -0.98 5.06 -8.17
C GLN A 46 -0.05 4.73 -7.01
N GLY A 47 0.83 5.65 -6.62
CA GLY A 47 1.71 5.45 -5.47
C GLY A 47 0.94 5.19 -4.17
N LEU A 48 -0.15 5.94 -3.93
CA LEU A 48 -0.99 5.71 -2.75
C LEU A 48 -1.68 4.33 -2.81
N PHE A 49 -2.07 3.86 -4.00
CA PHE A 49 -2.65 2.53 -4.17
C PHE A 49 -1.65 1.43 -3.76
N ASP A 50 -0.41 1.54 -4.22
CA ASP A 50 0.65 0.58 -3.94
C ASP A 50 1.00 0.55 -2.44
N VAL A 51 1.06 1.73 -1.80
CA VAL A 51 1.22 1.86 -0.35
C VAL A 51 0.08 1.18 0.40
N LEU A 52 -1.17 1.41 0.00
CA LEU A 52 -2.34 0.82 0.66
C LEU A 52 -2.37 -0.71 0.50
N LEU A 53 -1.92 -1.25 -0.64
CA LEU A 53 -1.80 -2.70 -0.82
C LEU A 53 -0.79 -3.31 0.15
N LYS A 54 0.36 -2.65 0.34
CA LYS A 54 1.37 -3.07 1.30
C LYS A 54 0.87 -3.00 2.74
N LEU A 55 0.23 -1.89 3.12
CA LEU A 55 -0.40 -1.75 4.43
C LEU A 55 -1.47 -2.82 4.68
N GLN A 56 -2.25 -3.15 3.66
CA GLN A 56 -3.24 -4.22 3.75
C GLN A 56 -2.62 -5.60 3.94
N SER A 57 -1.48 -5.88 3.30
CA SER A 57 -0.78 -7.16 3.47
C SER A 57 -0.29 -7.39 4.91
N ILE A 58 -0.11 -6.32 5.70
CA ILE A 58 0.21 -6.37 7.13
C ILE A 58 -1.02 -6.16 8.04
N GLY A 59 -2.23 -6.22 7.48
CA GLY A 59 -3.50 -6.21 8.22
C GLY A 59 -4.14 -4.84 8.45
N GLN A 60 -3.68 -3.78 7.78
CA GLN A 60 -4.35 -2.48 7.83
C GLN A 60 -5.53 -2.40 6.87
N ASP A 61 -6.58 -1.70 7.27
CA ASP A 61 -7.73 -1.43 6.39
C ASP A 61 -7.45 -0.22 5.50
N ALA A 62 -7.61 -0.39 4.18
CA ALA A 62 -7.30 0.65 3.20
C ALA A 62 -8.20 1.89 3.36
N VAL A 63 -9.50 1.69 3.59
CA VAL A 63 -10.48 2.77 3.73
C VAL A 63 -10.22 3.56 5.01
N GLN A 64 -10.01 2.88 6.14
CA GLN A 64 -9.69 3.52 7.41
C GLN A 64 -8.36 4.28 7.34
N THR A 65 -7.36 3.72 6.67
CA THR A 65 -6.06 4.38 6.45
C THR A 65 -6.25 5.69 5.68
N MET A 66 -7.03 5.69 4.60
CA MET A 66 -7.32 6.91 3.83
C MET A 66 -8.09 7.96 4.66
N LEU A 67 -9.07 7.54 5.45
CA LEU A 67 -9.79 8.45 6.34
C LEU A 67 -8.87 9.07 7.41
N LEU A 68 -7.95 8.27 7.96
CA LEU A 68 -6.94 8.76 8.90
C LEU A 68 -6.01 9.76 8.24
N LEU A 69 -5.52 9.48 7.02
CA LEU A 69 -4.69 10.41 6.25
C LEU A 69 -5.43 11.72 5.98
N LYS A 70 -6.72 11.65 5.63
CA LYS A 70 -7.58 12.83 5.43
C LYS A 70 -7.76 13.66 6.70
N SER A 71 -7.84 13.01 7.86
CA SER A 71 -7.99 13.68 9.15
C SER A 71 -6.72 14.38 9.64
N ASN A 72 -5.55 13.90 9.20
CA ASN A 72 -4.25 14.48 9.52
C ASN A 72 -3.79 15.55 8.52
N THR A 73 -4.56 15.78 7.45
CA THR A 73 -4.30 16.86 6.50
C THR A 73 -5.04 18.10 6.93
N ASP A 74 -4.32 19.05 7.54
CA ASP A 74 -4.80 20.41 7.75
C ASP A 74 -4.98 21.10 6.39
N ASP A 75 -6.01 21.92 6.28
CA ASP A 75 -6.71 22.32 5.06
C ASP A 75 -5.92 22.43 3.74
N ASP A 76 -6.57 21.86 2.73
CA ASP A 76 -6.42 21.97 1.27
C ASP A 76 -5.15 21.47 0.55
N ASP A 77 -3.94 21.55 1.13
CA ASP A 77 -2.71 21.26 0.35
C ASP A 77 -1.64 20.39 1.06
N GLY A 78 -1.84 20.05 2.33
CA GLY A 78 -0.85 19.35 3.17
C GLY A 78 -0.70 17.85 2.92
N TYR A 79 -0.79 17.33 1.68
CA TYR A 79 -0.65 15.89 1.37
C TYR A 79 0.79 15.36 1.51
N ASP A 80 1.64 16.05 2.27
CA ASP A 80 3.06 15.73 2.44
C ASP A 80 3.25 14.38 3.12
N LEU A 81 2.34 13.98 4.01
CA LEU A 81 2.34 12.63 4.59
C LEU A 81 2.09 11.55 3.53
N ILE A 82 1.15 11.78 2.61
CA ILE A 82 0.87 10.85 1.50
C ILE A 82 2.10 10.78 0.57
N ARG A 83 2.66 11.92 0.21
CA ARG A 83 3.88 11.99 -0.62
C ARG A 83 5.08 11.31 0.05
N PHE A 84 5.23 11.50 1.36
CA PHE A 84 6.26 10.83 2.14
C PHE A 84 6.09 9.32 2.10
N MET A 85 4.89 8.82 2.31
CA MET A 85 4.59 7.38 2.24
C MET A 85 4.90 6.81 0.86
N ILE A 86 4.50 7.50 -0.21
CA ILE A 86 4.80 7.10 -1.59
C ILE A 86 6.31 7.08 -1.85
N GLN A 87 7.03 8.12 -1.44
CA GLN A 87 8.48 8.18 -1.64
C GLN A 87 9.23 7.13 -0.83
N PHE A 88 8.79 6.85 0.40
CA PHE A 88 9.34 5.77 1.22
C PHE A 88 9.08 4.41 0.59
N ASP A 89 7.90 4.23 -0.01
CA ASP A 89 7.55 3.02 -0.74
C ASP A 89 8.42 2.77 -1.96
N VAL A 90 8.73 3.84 -2.69
CA VAL A 90 9.66 3.83 -3.83
C VAL A 90 11.12 3.66 -3.38
N MET A 91 11.47 4.09 -2.17
CA MET A 91 12.80 3.92 -1.60
C MET A 91 13.11 2.48 -1.16
N ASP A 92 12.17 1.54 -1.25
CA ASP A 92 12.40 0.13 -0.90
C ASP A 92 13.20 -0.66 -1.95
N MET A 93 13.88 -0.03 -2.92
CA MET A 93 14.95 -0.70 -3.70
C MET A 93 15.71 0.27 -4.62
N GLY A 94 16.94 0.60 -4.23
CA GLY A 94 17.94 1.25 -5.07
C GLY A 94 19.26 1.43 -4.33
N ASP A 95 20.03 0.35 -4.22
CA ASP A 95 21.43 0.26 -3.76
C ASP A 95 21.72 0.38 -2.24
N ILE A 96 21.92 -0.80 -1.62
CA ILE A 96 23.09 -1.06 -0.76
C ILE A 96 23.86 -2.22 -1.37
#